data_AF-A0A7X9D772-F1
#
_entry.id   AF-A0A7X9D772-F1
#
_cell.length_a   1.000
_cell.length_b   1.000
_cell.length_c   1.000
_cell.angle_alpha   90.00
_cell.angle_beta   90.00
_cell.angle_gamma   90.00
#
_symmetry.space_group_name_H-M   'P 1'
#
loop_
_entity.id
_entity.type
_entity.pdbx_description
1 polymer ?
#
loop_
_entity_poly.entity_id
_entity_poly.type
_entity_poly.pdbx_seq_one_letter_code
_entity_poly.pdbx_strand_id
1 'polypeptide(L)' 'NHKLINWLLWYNTERPHHSLKMISPMKFIINNTFLTPQKSRMIWTHTFI' A
#
# COMPACT_ATOMS: atom_id res chain seq x y z
N ASN A 1 6.41 -20.12 -3.69
CA ASN A 1 5.01 -20.09 -3.19
C ASN A 1 4.19 -19.06 -4.00
N HIS A 2 3.87 -19.37 -5.27
CA HIS A 2 3.31 -18.40 -6.23
C HIS A 2 1.86 -18.00 -5.96
N LYS A 3 1.07 -18.89 -5.36
CA LYS A 3 -0.34 -18.59 -5.03
C LYS A 3 -0.45 -17.46 -4.00
N LEU A 4 0.43 -17.45 -3.00
CA LEU A 4 0.50 -16.39 -2.01
C LEU A 4 0.89 -15.05 -2.66
N ILE A 5 1.86 -15.06 -3.58
CA ILE A 5 2.28 -13.85 -4.30
C ILE A 5 1.11 -13.28 -5.10
N ASN A 6 0.41 -14.10 -5.88
CA ASN A 6 -0.73 -13.64 -6.68
C ASN A 6 -1.86 -13.09 -5.79
N TRP A 7 -2.11 -13.75 -4.65
CA TRP A 7 -3.09 -13.27 -3.69
C TRP A 7 -2.70 -11.92 -3.08
N LEU A 8 -1.42 -11.73 -2.72
CA LEU A 8 -0.92 -10.48 -2.16
C LEU A 8 -0.95 -9.35 -3.18
N LEU A 9 -0.62 -9.63 -4.45
CA LEU A 9 -0.73 -8.65 -5.52
C LEU A 9 -2.18 -8.17 -5.62
N TRP A 10 -3.12 -9.07 -5.88
CA TRP A 10 -4.53 -8.75 -5.97
C TRP A 10 -5.07 -8.01 -4.73
N TYR A 11 -4.71 -8.47 -3.52
CA TYR A 11 -5.14 -7.84 -2.27
C TYR A 11 -4.68 -6.37 -2.18
N ASN A 12 -3.46 -6.06 -2.60
CA ASN A 12 -2.91 -4.71 -2.47
C ASN A 12 -3.26 -3.78 -3.64
N THR A 13 -3.37 -4.32 -4.86
CA THR A 13 -3.59 -3.52 -6.08
C THR A 13 -5.06 -3.36 -6.42
N GLU A 14 -5.88 -4.38 -6.20
CA GLU A 14 -7.23 -4.48 -6.79
C GLU A 14 -8.36 -4.59 -5.77
N ARG A 15 -8.16 -5.32 -4.66
CA ARG A 15 -9.22 -5.56 -3.68
C ARG A 15 -9.72 -4.25 -3.05
N PRO A 16 -11.03 -3.97 -3.05
CA PRO A 16 -11.59 -2.82 -2.34
C PRO A 16 -11.71 -3.10 -0.83
N HIS A 17 -11.40 -2.09 -0.01
CA HIS A 17 -11.51 -2.17 1.45
C HIS A 17 -12.56 -1.19 1.97
N HIS A 18 -13.50 -1.68 2.78
CA HIS A 18 -14.53 -0.85 3.41
C HIS A 18 -13.94 0.28 4.26
N SER A 19 -12.90 -0.02 5.04
CA SER A 19 -12.19 0.98 5.87
C SER A 19 -11.50 2.06 5.04
N LEU A 20 -11.22 1.80 3.76
CA LEU A 20 -10.60 2.74 2.83
C LEU A 20 -11.61 3.35 1.85
N LYS A 21 -12.91 3.36 2.18
CA LYS A 21 -13.98 3.86 1.28
C LYS A 21 -14.01 3.14 -0.06
N MET A 22 -13.84 1.82 -0.04
CA MET A 22 -13.87 0.95 -1.23
C MET A 22 -12.74 1.17 -2.23
N ILE A 23 -11.61 1.73 -1.81
CA ILE A 23 -10.39 1.76 -2.65
C ILE A 23 -9.39 0.70 -2.19
N SER A 24 -8.50 0.30 -3.11
CA SER A 24 -7.43 -0.63 -2.79
C SER A 24 -6.34 0.03 -1.94
N PRO A 25 -5.57 -0.76 -1.15
CA PRO A 25 -4.50 -0.22 -0.30
C PRO A 25 -3.49 0.61 -1.10
N MET A 26 -3.10 0.15 -2.29
CA MET A 26 -2.18 0.87 -3.16
C MET A 26 -2.75 2.23 -3.61
N LYS A 27 -4.02 2.29 -4.03
CA LYS A 27 -4.69 3.54 -4.40
C LYS A 27 -4.78 4.50 -3.22
N PHE A 28 -5.07 4.00 -2.03
CA PHE A 28 -5.09 4.81 -0.81
C PHE A 28 -3.74 5.48 -0.54
N ILE A 29 -2.64 4.72 -0.67
CA ILE A 29 -1.27 5.21 -0.46
C ILE A 29 -0.92 6.28 -1.50
N ILE A 30 -1.18 6.03 -2.79
CA ILE A 30 -0.91 7.02 -3.84
C ILE A 30 -1.66 8.34 -3.55
N ASN A 31 -2.94 8.24 -3.20
CA ASN A 31 -3.79 9.41 -3.03
C ASN A 31 -3.49 10.21 -1.74
N ASN A 32 -3.04 9.56 -0.66
CA ASN A 32 -2.94 10.20 0.65
C ASN A 32 -1.51 10.41 1.15
N THR A 33 -0.54 9.60 0.74
CA THR A 33 0.84 9.66 1.26
C THR A 33 1.87 10.09 0.23
N PHE A 34 1.71 9.74 -1.05
CA PHE A 34 2.63 10.21 -2.10
C PHE A 34 2.49 11.70 -2.40
N LEU A 35 1.26 12.24 -2.34
CA LEU A 35 0.99 13.66 -2.60
C LEU A 35 1.42 14.58 -1.45
N THR A 36 1.63 14.04 -0.24
CA THR A 36 2.17 14.79 0.91
C THR A 36 3.26 13.97 1.61
N PRO A 37 4.50 13.98 1.10
CA PRO A 37 5.61 13.19 1.66
C PRO A 37 5.84 13.45 3.15
N GLN A 38 5.53 14.65 3.64
CA GLN A 38 5.69 15.07 5.03
C GLN A 38 4.75 14.33 6.00
N LYS A 39 3.66 13.71 5.51
CA LYS A 39 2.75 12.88 6.32
C LYS A 39 3.13 11.40 6.30
N SER A 40 4.09 11.00 5.47
CA SER A 40 4.63 9.65 5.51
C SER A 40 5.54 9.55 6.73
N ARG A 41 5.09 8.83 7.77
CA ARG A 41 5.98 8.34 8.82
C ARG A 41 6.83 7.23 8.19
N MET A 42 7.83 7.63 7.40
CA MET A 42 8.86 6.74 6.86
C MET A 42 9.74 6.27 8.02
N ILE A 43 9.19 5.39 8.86
CA ILE A 43 9.89 4.72 9.97
C ILE A 43 10.78 3.58 9.47
N TRP A 44 10.79 3.34 8.16
CA TRP A 44 11.75 2.47 7.51
C TRP A 44 13.09 3.21 7.53
N THR A 45 13.88 2.95 8.57
CA THR A 45 15.28 3.33 8.59
C THR A 45 15.97 2.68 7.41
N HIS A 46 16.86 3.42 6.75
CA HIS A 46 17.70 2.89 5.69
C HIS A 46 18.32 1.56 6.15
N THR A 47 17.90 0.44 5.57
CA THR A 47 18.70 -0.78 5.58
C THR A 47 19.80 -0.55 4.56
N PHE A 48 20.92 0.03 5.02
CA PHE A 48 22.15 -0.05 4.27
C PHE A 48 22.48 -1.54 4.07
N ILE A 49 22.59 -1.95 2.80
CA ILE A 49 23.17 -3.23 2.36
C ILE A 49 24.66 -2.98 2.15
#